data_AF-A0A7W1EVN5-F1
#
_entry.id   AF-A0A7W1EVN5-F1
#
_cell.length_a   1.000
_cell.length_b   1.000
_cell.length_c   1.000
_cell.angle_alpha   90.00
_cell.angle_beta   90.00
_cell.angle_gamma   90.00
#
_symmetry.space_group_name_H-M   'P 1'
#
loop_
_entity.id
_entity.type
_entity.pdbx_description
1 polymer ?
#
loop_
_entity_poly.entity_id
_entity_poly.type
_entity_poly.pdbx_seq_one_letter_code
_entity_poly.pdbx_strand_id
1 'polypeptide(L)'
;MKKVLLLFISVLFFSCNHSYFHFDEVIHYHKDISSSDIGNMQMDNQRNKDTTISKLVYLLTAYSYPEKLTDVDYLKILAENFDKKVVDEKYYDTLRSKVFIKIKLDSYEEYLCIAHYRDVLIMKKDGKITGIAKICFDCRQSYFLGSSSQKSLVTREQFENLKKILKVQ
;
A
#
# COMPACT_ATOMS: atom_id res chain seq x y z
N MET A 1 -13.29 -25.31 -55.93
CA MET A 1 -12.95 -24.07 -55.20
C MET A 1 -12.99 -24.36 -53.70
N LYS A 2 -11.82 -24.60 -53.08
CA LYS A 2 -11.74 -24.89 -51.64
C LYS A 2 -11.71 -23.56 -50.87
N LYS A 3 -12.77 -23.28 -50.09
CA LYS A 3 -12.80 -22.13 -49.18
C LYS A 3 -11.86 -22.44 -48.00
N VAL A 4 -10.75 -21.72 -47.92
CA VAL A 4 -9.85 -21.75 -46.76
C VAL A 4 -10.50 -20.89 -45.68
N LEU A 5 -10.94 -21.54 -44.60
CA LEU A 5 -11.48 -20.88 -43.42
C LEU A 5 -10.30 -20.38 -42.58
N LEU A 6 -10.02 -19.07 -42.64
CA LEU A 6 -9.04 -18.41 -41.79
C LEU A 6 -9.58 -18.34 -40.35
N LEU A 7 -9.16 -19.31 -39.53
CA LEU A 7 -9.32 -19.25 -38.07
C LEU A 7 -8.37 -18.18 -37.54
N PHE A 8 -8.90 -16.99 -37.27
CA PHE A 8 -8.25 -15.99 -36.42
C PHE A 8 -8.19 -16.54 -34.99
N ILE A 9 -7.14 -17.29 -34.67
CA ILE A 9 -6.77 -17.58 -33.29
C ILE A 9 -6.24 -16.26 -32.72
N SER A 10 -7.13 -15.44 -32.16
CA SER A 10 -6.71 -14.34 -31.30
C SER A 10 -6.11 -14.99 -30.06
N VAL A 11 -4.80 -15.15 -30.04
CA VAL A 11 -4.05 -15.47 -28.83
C VAL A 11 -4.21 -14.25 -27.92
N LEU A 12 -5.28 -14.25 -27.13
CA LEU A 12 -5.38 -13.42 -25.95
C LEU A 12 -4.27 -13.93 -25.04
N PHE A 13 -3.11 -13.28 -25.12
CA PHE A 13 -2.11 -13.32 -24.08
C PHE A 13 -2.77 -12.74 -22.83
N PHE A 14 -3.53 -13.57 -22.11
CA PHE A 14 -3.81 -13.36 -20.71
C PHE A 14 -2.46 -13.43 -20.01
N SER A 15 -1.74 -12.31 -20.01
CA SER A 15 -0.65 -12.09 -19.08
C SER A 15 -1.32 -12.17 -17.71
N CYS A 16 -1.24 -13.34 -17.08
CA CYS A 16 -1.78 -13.60 -15.77
C CYS A 16 -0.89 -12.90 -14.74
N ASN A 17 -0.91 -11.58 -14.78
CA ASN A 17 -0.21 -10.73 -13.83
C ASN A 17 -1.03 -10.78 -12.55
N HIS A 18 -0.66 -11.66 -11.63
CA HIS A 18 -1.31 -11.79 -10.32
C HIS A 18 -0.87 -10.62 -9.44
N SER A 19 -1.48 -9.47 -9.68
CA SER A 19 -1.40 -8.37 -8.73
C SER A 19 -2.03 -8.79 -7.40
N TYR A 20 -1.49 -8.32 -6.28
CA TYR A 20 -2.04 -8.54 -4.95
C TYR A 20 -3.41 -7.89 -4.76
N PHE A 21 -3.67 -6.82 -5.51
CA PHE A 21 -4.86 -6.02 -5.35
C PHE A 21 -5.60 -5.90 -6.69
N HIS A 22 -6.91 -6.06 -6.61
CA HIS A 22 -7.82 -5.73 -7.70
C HIS A 22 -8.49 -4.40 -7.37
N PHE A 23 -8.31 -3.41 -8.23
CA PHE A 23 -8.81 -2.05 -8.02
C PHE A 23 -9.06 -1.30 -9.31
N ASP A 24 -10.01 -0.37 -9.23
CA ASP A 24 -10.29 0.69 -10.21
C ASP A 24 -10.09 2.09 -9.62
N GLU A 25 -9.83 2.22 -8.31
CA GLU A 25 -9.44 3.46 -7.66
C GLU A 25 -8.35 3.18 -6.61
N VAL A 26 -7.35 4.07 -6.54
CA VAL A 26 -6.36 4.07 -5.46
C VAL A 26 -6.34 5.44 -4.79
N ILE A 27 -6.55 5.45 -3.48
CA ILE A 27 -6.45 6.66 -2.66
C ILE A 27 -5.16 6.59 -1.86
N HIS A 28 -4.33 7.60 -1.99
CA HIS A 28 -3.13 7.81 -1.19
C HIS A 28 -3.44 8.77 -0.04
N TYR A 29 -3.18 8.30 1.18
CA TYR A 29 -3.11 9.10 2.39
C TYR A 29 -1.65 9.30 2.76
N HIS A 30 -1.25 10.56 2.91
CA HIS A 30 0.12 10.95 3.26
C HIS A 30 0.13 11.77 4.55
N LYS A 31 1.10 11.51 5.41
CA LYS A 31 1.41 12.38 6.56
C LYS A 31 2.83 12.90 6.42
N ASP A 32 2.95 14.20 6.23
CA ASP A 32 4.23 14.89 6.32
C ASP A 32 4.61 15.03 7.81
N ILE A 33 5.45 14.11 8.28
CA ILE A 33 5.93 14.07 9.66
C ILE A 33 7.31 13.42 9.72
N SER A 34 8.23 13.98 10.50
CA SER A 34 9.56 13.39 10.62
C SER A 34 9.55 12.15 11.53
N SER A 35 10.51 11.25 11.32
CA SER A 35 10.70 10.10 12.22
C SER A 35 11.01 10.54 13.66
N SER A 36 11.66 11.69 13.86
CA SER A 36 11.88 12.29 15.18
C SER A 36 10.59 12.76 15.83
N ASP A 37 9.67 13.38 15.08
CA ASP A 37 8.39 13.82 15.63
C ASP A 37 7.53 12.64 16.07
N ILE A 38 7.55 11.54 15.30
CA ILE A 38 6.89 10.29 15.70
C ILE A 38 7.48 9.77 17.02
N GLY A 39 8.81 9.79 17.16
CA GLY A 39 9.50 9.41 18.40
C GLY A 39 9.11 10.30 19.58
N ASN A 40 9.03 11.61 19.38
CA ASN A 40 8.58 12.56 20.42
C ASN A 40 7.12 12.28 20.81
N MET A 41 6.23 12.08 19.84
CA MET A 41 4.83 11.70 20.10
C MET A 41 4.72 10.40 20.89
N GLN A 42 5.57 9.40 20.60
CA GLN A 42 5.62 8.16 21.38
C GLN A 42 6.02 8.42 22.84
N MET A 43 7.04 9.24 23.07
CA MET A 43 7.49 9.60 24.41
C MET A 43 6.42 10.37 25.20
N ASP A 44 5.78 11.35 24.55
CA ASP A 44 4.71 12.14 25.17
C ASP A 44 3.49 11.28 25.47
N ASN A 45 3.15 10.35 24.59
CA ASN A 45 2.05 9.41 24.81
C ASN A 45 2.30 8.50 26.02
N GLN A 46 3.54 8.04 26.21
CA GLN A 46 3.91 7.24 27.39
C GLN A 46 3.77 8.03 28.70
N ARG A 47 4.03 9.34 28.68
CA ARG A 47 3.92 10.22 29.85
C ARG A 47 2.47 10.59 30.17
N ASN A 48 1.71 10.98 29.16
CA ASN A 48 0.43 11.66 29.32
C ASN A 48 -0.79 10.76 29.06
N LYS A 49 -0.60 9.58 28.46
CA LYS A 49 -1.67 8.62 28.10
C LYS A 49 -2.82 9.25 27.29
N ASP A 50 -2.50 10.21 26.43
CA ASP A 50 -3.48 10.84 25.53
C ASP A 50 -3.99 9.81 24.51
N THR A 51 -5.29 9.53 24.55
CA THR A 51 -5.91 8.50 23.71
C THR A 51 -5.90 8.83 22.21
N THR A 52 -5.87 10.10 21.83
CA THR A 52 -5.81 10.55 20.44
C THR A 52 -4.40 10.43 19.90
N ILE A 53 -3.40 10.90 20.66
CA ILE A 53 -1.98 10.74 20.29
C ILE A 53 -1.63 9.25 20.22
N SER A 54 -2.11 8.45 21.19
CA SER A 54 -1.98 6.99 21.16
C SER A 54 -2.43 6.39 19.84
N LYS A 55 -3.62 6.78 19.36
CA LYS A 55 -4.20 6.26 18.12
C LYS A 55 -3.43 6.71 16.87
N LEU A 56 -2.94 7.94 16.82
CA LEU A 56 -2.15 8.42 15.69
C LEU A 56 -0.77 7.74 15.64
N VAL A 57 -0.09 7.62 16.78
CA VAL A 57 1.17 6.87 16.92
C VAL A 57 0.95 5.40 16.53
N TYR A 58 -0.18 4.82 16.92
CA TYR A 58 -0.59 3.47 16.54
C TYR A 58 -0.64 3.36 15.01
N LEU A 59 -1.36 4.25 14.31
CA LEU A 59 -1.43 4.27 12.85
C LEU A 59 -0.07 4.37 12.16
N LEU A 60 0.81 5.23 12.68
CA LEU A 60 2.09 5.55 12.05
C LEU A 60 3.15 4.46 12.25
N THR A 61 2.99 3.52 13.18
CA THR A 61 4.08 2.59 13.54
C THR A 61 3.80 1.12 13.22
N ALA A 62 4.86 0.31 13.23
CA ALA A 62 4.86 -1.14 12.98
C ALA A 62 4.05 -1.99 13.96
N TYR A 63 3.67 -1.41 15.10
CA TYR A 63 2.97 -2.11 16.17
C TYR A 63 1.46 -2.22 15.95
N SER A 64 0.95 -1.68 14.83
CA SER A 64 -0.45 -1.83 14.50
C SER A 64 -0.79 -1.89 13.02
N TYR A 65 -1.78 -2.72 12.75
CA TYR A 65 -2.38 -2.88 11.44
C TYR A 65 -3.89 -2.95 11.60
N PRO A 66 -4.67 -2.38 10.67
CA PRO A 66 -6.09 -2.68 10.66
C PRO A 66 -6.26 -4.19 10.53
N GLU A 67 -7.10 -4.80 11.35
CA GLU A 67 -7.38 -6.24 11.25
C GLU A 67 -8.34 -6.55 10.10
N LYS A 68 -9.16 -5.56 9.72
CA LYS A 68 -10.25 -5.69 8.75
C LYS A 68 -10.28 -4.46 7.84
N LEU A 69 -10.65 -4.67 6.58
CA LEU A 69 -10.83 -3.60 5.59
C LEU A 69 -11.93 -2.60 5.97
N THR A 70 -12.83 -3.01 6.86
CA THR A 70 -13.98 -2.24 7.35
C THR A 70 -13.77 -1.68 8.76
N ASP A 71 -12.52 -1.56 9.21
CA ASP A 71 -12.20 -0.93 10.49
C ASP A 71 -12.52 0.58 10.42
N VAL A 72 -13.71 0.94 10.91
CA VAL A 72 -14.25 2.30 10.80
C VAL A 72 -13.40 3.30 11.59
N ASP A 73 -12.89 2.90 12.76
CA ASP A 73 -12.07 3.78 13.58
C ASP A 73 -10.73 4.06 12.89
N TYR A 74 -10.08 3.03 12.37
CA TYR A 74 -8.85 3.18 11.58
C TYR A 74 -9.05 4.14 10.40
N LEU A 75 -10.11 3.92 9.61
CA LEU A 75 -10.41 4.73 8.42
C LEU A 75 -10.76 6.18 8.78
N LYS A 76 -11.48 6.39 9.88
CA LYS A 76 -11.83 7.72 10.38
C LYS A 76 -10.57 8.49 10.79
N ILE A 77 -9.71 7.89 11.61
CA ILE A 77 -8.50 8.56 12.09
C ILE A 77 -7.56 8.86 10.92
N LEU A 78 -7.43 7.94 9.95
CA LEU A 78 -6.68 8.16 8.72
C LEU A 78 -7.21 9.39 7.96
N ALA A 79 -8.52 9.47 7.75
CA ALA A 79 -9.15 10.60 7.04
C ALA A 79 -9.04 11.94 7.77
N GLU A 80 -9.01 11.93 9.11
CA GLU A 80 -8.90 13.14 9.93
C GLU A 80 -7.46 13.66 10.05
N ASN A 81 -6.45 12.79 9.89
CA ASN A 81 -5.07 13.12 10.23
C ASN A 81 -4.11 13.14 9.04
N PHE A 82 -4.48 12.59 7.88
CA PHE A 82 -3.61 12.46 6.71
C PHE A 82 -4.17 13.24 5.51
N ASP A 83 -3.28 13.76 4.68
CA ASP A 83 -3.63 14.38 3.42
C ASP A 83 -4.04 13.31 2.41
N LYS A 84 -5.24 13.45 1.87
CA LYS A 84 -5.84 12.48 0.97
C LYS A 84 -5.75 12.94 -0.48
N LYS A 85 -5.34 12.03 -1.37
CA LYS A 85 -5.32 12.25 -2.82
C LYS A 85 -5.67 11.00 -3.60
N VAL A 86 -6.49 11.13 -4.65
CA VAL A 86 -6.70 10.05 -5.62
C VAL A 86 -5.45 9.95 -6.52
N VAL A 87 -4.89 8.75 -6.64
CA VAL A 87 -3.77 8.50 -7.55
C VAL A 87 -4.30 8.54 -8.98
N ASP A 88 -3.56 9.24 -9.85
CA ASP A 88 -3.88 9.40 -11.27
C ASP A 88 -3.95 8.02 -11.96
N GLU A 89 -5.05 7.78 -12.68
CA GLU A 89 -5.39 6.51 -13.33
C GLU A 89 -4.30 6.03 -14.29
N LYS A 90 -3.52 6.95 -14.88
CA LYS A 90 -2.40 6.61 -15.77
C LYS A 90 -1.34 5.73 -15.10
N TYR A 91 -1.29 5.71 -13.77
CA TYR A 91 -0.36 4.88 -13.02
C TYR A 91 -0.92 3.50 -12.66
N TYR A 92 -2.20 3.23 -12.88
CA TYR A 92 -2.85 2.00 -12.39
C TYR A 92 -2.28 0.73 -13.01
N ASP A 93 -1.91 0.77 -14.30
CA ASP A 93 -1.24 -0.36 -14.94
C ASP A 93 0.15 -0.60 -14.36
N THR A 94 0.90 0.47 -14.04
CA THR A 94 2.20 0.34 -13.38
C THR A 94 2.04 -0.21 -11.96
N LEU A 95 1.02 0.24 -11.23
CA LEU A 95 0.72 -0.29 -9.90
C LEU A 95 0.40 -1.78 -9.94
N ARG A 96 -0.42 -2.24 -10.90
CA ARG A 96 -0.78 -3.67 -11.04
C ARG A 96 0.35 -4.54 -11.56
N SER A 97 1.18 -4.03 -12.47
CA SER A 97 2.18 -4.84 -13.21
C SER A 97 3.60 -4.72 -12.69
N LYS A 98 3.92 -3.73 -11.84
CA LYS A 98 5.28 -3.52 -11.33
C LYS A 98 5.37 -3.29 -9.83
N VAL A 99 4.35 -2.71 -9.19
CA VAL A 99 4.39 -2.42 -7.75
C VAL A 99 3.76 -3.55 -6.96
N PHE A 100 2.48 -3.81 -7.14
CA PHE A 100 1.73 -4.78 -6.37
C PHE A 100 1.74 -6.16 -7.00
N ILE A 101 2.87 -6.59 -7.56
CA ILE A 101 3.01 -7.93 -8.15
C ILE A 101 3.49 -8.96 -7.15
N LYS A 102 3.02 -10.20 -7.33
CA LYS A 102 3.51 -11.35 -6.57
C LYS A 102 4.91 -11.75 -7.03
N ILE A 103 5.86 -11.75 -6.10
CA ILE A 103 7.25 -12.14 -6.35
C ILE A 103 7.62 -13.22 -5.33
N LYS A 104 8.04 -14.39 -5.83
CA LYS A 104 8.72 -15.38 -4.99
C LYS A 104 10.15 -14.91 -4.77
N LEU A 105 10.53 -14.69 -3.53
CA LEU A 105 11.92 -14.46 -3.16
C LEU A 105 12.47 -15.71 -2.48
N ASP A 106 13.72 -16.03 -2.80
CA ASP A 106 14.47 -17.12 -2.15
C ASP A 106 15.09 -16.67 -0.81
N SER A 107 15.15 -15.36 -0.56
CA SER A 107 15.58 -14.77 0.73
C SER A 107 14.94 -13.39 0.96
N TYR A 108 14.66 -13.07 2.23
CA TYR A 108 14.18 -11.75 2.65
C TYR A 108 15.37 -10.91 3.11
N GLU A 109 15.44 -9.65 2.68
CA GLU A 109 16.29 -8.65 3.37
C GLU A 109 15.56 -8.21 4.65
N GLU A 110 16.12 -8.51 5.82
CA GLU A 110 15.63 -7.98 7.10
C GLU A 110 16.23 -6.59 7.33
N TYR A 111 15.38 -5.60 7.63
CA TYR A 111 15.80 -4.24 7.97
C TYR A 111 15.66 -3.98 9.48
N LEU A 112 16.73 -3.49 10.12
CA LEU A 112 16.82 -3.25 11.57
C LEU A 112 16.11 -1.97 12.07
N CYS A 113 15.16 -1.42 11.32
CA CYS A 113 14.49 -0.17 11.68
C CYS A 113 12.99 -0.32 11.94
N ILE A 114 12.47 0.52 12.83
CA ILE A 114 11.03 0.62 13.10
C ILE A 114 10.37 1.31 11.92
N ALA A 115 9.38 0.66 11.30
CA ALA A 115 8.66 1.25 10.19
C ALA A 115 7.78 2.42 10.65
N HIS A 116 7.93 3.55 9.96
CA HIS A 116 7.05 4.72 10.05
C HIS A 116 6.21 4.83 8.79
N TYR A 117 4.95 4.42 8.88
CA TYR A 117 4.01 4.34 7.78
C TYR A 117 3.33 5.68 7.52
N ARG A 118 4.08 6.59 6.89
CA ARG A 118 3.58 7.91 6.46
C ARG A 118 2.67 7.83 5.25
N ASP A 119 2.76 6.73 4.51
CA ASP A 119 2.02 6.53 3.28
C ASP A 119 1.09 5.32 3.44
N VAL A 120 -0.20 5.55 3.28
CA VAL A 120 -1.24 4.52 3.29
C VAL A 120 -2.02 4.59 1.98
N LEU A 121 -2.11 3.47 1.28
CA LEU A 121 -2.87 3.34 0.05
C LEU A 121 -4.13 2.51 0.34
N ILE A 122 -5.28 3.06 -0.03
CA ILE A 122 -6.57 2.38 0.02
C ILE A 122 -6.98 2.04 -1.41
N MET A 123 -7.04 0.76 -1.69
CA MET A 123 -7.46 0.23 -2.98
C MET A 123 -8.95 -0.03 -2.94
N LYS A 124 -9.66 0.45 -3.97
CA LYS A 124 -11.08 0.18 -4.13
C LYS A 124 -11.39 -0.46 -5.47
N LYS A 125 -12.46 -1.26 -5.46
CA LYS A 125 -13.10 -1.83 -6.63
C LYS A 125 -14.59 -1.58 -6.52
N ASP A 126 -15.18 -0.95 -7.55
CA ASP A 126 -16.61 -0.64 -7.60
C ASP A 126 -17.11 0.06 -6.31
N GLY A 127 -16.29 0.99 -5.81
CA GLY A 127 -16.56 1.77 -4.59
C GLY A 127 -16.28 1.07 -3.25
N LYS A 128 -15.94 -0.23 -3.25
CA LYS A 128 -15.65 -1.00 -2.03
C LYS A 128 -14.15 -1.09 -1.78
N ILE A 129 -13.74 -0.96 -0.52
CA ILE A 129 -12.33 -1.16 -0.13
C ILE A 129 -11.98 -2.64 -0.32
N THR A 130 -11.00 -2.91 -1.17
CA THR A 130 -10.48 -4.26 -1.47
C THR A 130 -9.09 -4.49 -0.90
N GLY A 131 -8.38 -3.42 -0.53
CA GLY A 131 -7.08 -3.57 0.12
C GLY A 131 -6.58 -2.31 0.80
N ILE A 132 -5.67 -2.51 1.75
CA ILE A 132 -4.94 -1.46 2.45
C ILE A 132 -3.45 -1.78 2.36
N ALA A 133 -2.64 -0.81 1.97
CA ALA A 133 -1.19 -0.93 1.91
C ALA A 133 -0.53 0.20 2.71
N LYS A 134 0.15 -0.14 3.80
CA LYS A 134 0.98 0.79 4.57
C LYS A 134 2.42 0.71 4.06
N ILE A 135 3.06 1.84 3.79
CA ILE A 135 4.39 1.92 3.19
C ILE A 135 5.31 2.78 4.05
N CYS A 136 6.48 2.25 4.38
CA CYS A 136 7.59 2.98 4.96
C CYS A 136 8.73 2.98 3.94
N PHE A 137 8.97 4.12 3.30
CA PHE A 137 10.03 4.24 2.31
C PHE A 137 11.44 4.20 2.92
N ASP A 138 11.63 4.78 4.11
CA ASP A 138 12.93 4.80 4.80
C ASP A 138 13.47 3.40 5.04
N CYS A 139 12.59 2.51 5.50
CA CYS A 139 12.92 1.15 5.89
C CYS A 139 12.63 0.12 4.79
N ARG A 140 12.05 0.55 3.65
CA ARG A 140 11.50 -0.35 2.62
C ARG A 140 10.64 -1.47 3.22
N GLN A 141 9.85 -1.11 4.22
CA GLN A 141 8.89 -2.00 4.85
C GLN A 141 7.49 -1.66 4.36
N SER A 142 6.66 -2.67 4.25
CA SER A 142 5.26 -2.46 3.88
C SER A 142 4.39 -3.54 4.48
N TYR A 143 3.11 -3.22 4.64
CA TYR A 143 2.10 -4.14 5.13
C TYR A 143 0.86 -4.06 4.27
N PHE A 144 0.36 -5.21 3.85
CA PHE A 144 -0.82 -5.37 3.02
C PHE A 144 -1.92 -6.14 3.76
N LEU A 145 -3.12 -5.57 3.70
CA LEU A 145 -4.38 -6.21 4.08
C LEU A 145 -5.28 -6.33 2.85
N GLY A 146 -5.99 -7.45 2.73
CA GLY A 146 -6.86 -7.73 1.57
C GLY A 146 -6.13 -8.40 0.39
N SER A 147 -4.87 -8.77 0.54
CA SER A 147 -4.12 -9.55 -0.46
C SER A 147 -4.27 -11.06 -0.26
N SER A 148 -4.20 -11.82 -1.37
CA SER A 148 -4.51 -13.25 -1.40
C SER A 148 -3.41 -14.19 -0.87
N SER A 149 -2.17 -13.72 -0.65
CA SER A 149 -1.09 -14.63 -0.22
C SER A 149 0.23 -14.00 0.28
N GLN A 150 0.55 -12.76 -0.07
CA GLN A 150 1.79 -12.10 0.37
C GLN A 150 1.48 -10.69 0.83
N LYS A 151 2.06 -10.33 1.98
CA LYS A 151 1.59 -9.24 2.82
C LYS A 151 2.45 -7.98 2.73
N SER A 152 3.32 -7.87 1.73
CA SER A 152 4.21 -6.71 1.57
C SER A 152 4.81 -6.63 0.16
N LEU A 153 5.27 -5.43 -0.20
CA LEU A 153 6.33 -5.24 -1.19
C LEU A 153 7.62 -5.89 -0.69
N VAL A 154 8.43 -6.35 -1.62
CA VAL A 154 9.61 -7.15 -1.32
C VAL A 154 10.86 -6.74 -2.07
N THR A 155 10.76 -6.08 -3.24
CA THR A 155 11.95 -5.64 -3.99
C THR A 155 12.15 -4.13 -3.93
N ARG A 156 13.41 -3.71 -4.03
CA ARG A 156 13.75 -2.28 -4.17
C ARG A 156 13.00 -1.63 -5.34
N GLU A 157 12.92 -2.32 -6.47
CA GLU A 157 12.23 -1.81 -7.66
C GLU A 157 10.75 -1.47 -7.40
N GLN A 158 10.04 -2.30 -6.63
CA GLN A 158 8.66 -2.01 -6.24
C GLN A 158 8.55 -0.70 -5.46
N PHE A 159 9.43 -0.48 -4.49
CA PHE A 159 9.47 0.76 -3.70
C PHE A 159 9.82 1.98 -4.56
N GLU A 160 10.82 1.89 -5.43
CA GLU A 160 11.23 3.01 -6.28
C GLU A 160 10.13 3.38 -7.29
N ASN A 161 9.46 2.39 -7.88
CA ASN A 161 8.33 2.63 -8.77
C ASN A 161 7.18 3.31 -8.03
N LEU A 162 6.85 2.85 -6.81
CA LEU A 162 5.81 3.46 -6.00
C LEU A 162 6.18 4.88 -5.58
N LYS A 163 7.43 5.11 -5.15
CA LYS A 163 7.94 6.43 -4.75
C LYS A 163 7.77 7.47 -5.88
N LYS A 164 8.09 7.09 -7.12
CA LYS A 164 7.87 7.93 -8.32
C LYS A 164 6.40 8.26 -8.58
N ILE A 165 5.50 7.28 -8.40
CA ILE A 165 4.06 7.46 -8.60
C ILE A 165 3.49 8.42 -7.56
N LEU A 166 3.86 8.24 -6.29
CA LEU A 166 3.37 9.04 -5.17
C LEU A 166 4.06 10.40 -5.05
N LYS A 167 5.17 10.62 -5.78
CA LYS A 167 6.02 11.82 -5.72
C LYS A 167 6.56 12.11 -4.32
N VAL A 168 6.86 11.05 -3.56
CA VAL A 168 7.47 11.15 -2.24
C VAL A 168 8.98 11.38 -2.43
N GLN A 169 9.56 12.33 -1.69
CA GLN A 169 11.00 12.65 -1.77
C GLN A 169 11.87 11.70 -0.96
#